data_AF-A0A135I2N5-F1
#
_entry.id   AF-A0A135I2N5-F1
#
_cell.length_a   1.000
_cell.length_b   1.000
_cell.length_c   1.000
_cell.angle_alpha   90.00
_cell.angle_beta   90.00
_cell.angle_gamma   90.00
#
_symmetry.space_group_name_H-M   'P 1'
#
loop_
_entity.id
_entity.type
_entity.pdbx_description
1 polymer ?
#
loop_
_entity_poly.entity_id
_entity_poly.type
_entity_poly.pdbx_seq_one_letter_code
_entity_poly.pdbx_strand_id
1 'polypeptide(L)'
;MDVGISRLFASENGGEVGKYLIYDGDVLIDEVTFSFETGHSGIINISSDQAFDRVVLESTERRDDGDRNSGDSSDFVITEITVHGSGAYQVVEGNTLDSTTTIQGSLLSNDVDPEGDTFSITKVNGNTLTYVNNEATVVFDEGTLTINGVTGEFSFTATDRDELAESDIDNFTFEYTVEDAHGDTDTAKVHIDIVGKESTPVEPEPTLPDSYDYEGTPGVDTYTLSKVQTDQLSEDRLSWVEENSLTAAHSGYQDENLGPVGSSTTPAHFVYDDDLSIHSGDSNDRIDLGIGSGNYTVNAGTSTTWHDTNIVGRDFFEGSDFIESDKGDANYILDADGKLTTQANQEMQPEPDLVSTGSGDDFIISEGGNLAAFGGAGDDEIWGRTTALMRFVAEKVTTKYLVAEVMTSFEEAQATMNYMVAKAQIYSFGIKQILGKTKTILLIMTTS
;
A
#
# COMPACT_ATOMS: atom_id res chain seq x y z
N MET A 1 16.22 22.92 -28.45
CA MET A 1 17.28 22.11 -29.08
C MET A 1 18.28 23.07 -29.72
N ASP A 2 19.56 22.85 -29.49
CA ASP A 2 20.65 23.60 -30.09
C ASP A 2 21.35 22.73 -31.11
N VAL A 3 21.67 23.31 -32.26
CA VAL A 3 22.38 22.61 -33.36
C VAL A 3 23.60 23.43 -33.74
N GLY A 4 24.77 22.84 -33.58
CA GLY A 4 26.00 23.41 -34.12
C GLY A 4 26.06 23.21 -35.62
N ILE A 5 26.24 24.31 -36.34
CA ILE A 5 26.36 24.36 -37.79
C ILE A 5 27.76 24.84 -38.14
N SER A 6 28.36 24.21 -39.15
CA SER A 6 29.59 24.69 -39.77
C SER A 6 29.50 24.61 -41.29
N ARG A 7 30.39 25.33 -41.97
CA ARG A 7 30.45 25.50 -43.42
C ARG A 7 29.25 26.21 -44.05
N LEU A 8 28.49 26.99 -43.28
CA LEU A 8 27.45 27.87 -43.81
C LEU A 8 28.01 29.30 -43.97
N PHE A 9 28.57 29.63 -45.12
CA PHE A 9 29.36 30.84 -45.34
C PHE A 9 28.51 32.10 -45.50
N ALA A 10 28.66 33.04 -44.56
CA ALA A 10 27.98 34.34 -44.55
C ALA A 10 28.29 35.22 -45.78
N SER A 11 29.47 35.06 -46.38
CA SER A 11 29.99 35.98 -47.41
C SER A 11 30.14 35.36 -48.81
N GLU A 12 29.74 34.10 -48.99
CA GLU A 12 29.81 33.43 -50.29
C GLU A 12 28.61 33.77 -51.15
N ASN A 13 28.84 34.48 -52.27
CA ASN A 13 27.85 34.74 -53.33
C ASN A 13 26.44 35.19 -52.86
N GLY A 14 26.39 36.13 -51.91
CA GLY A 14 25.13 36.65 -51.34
C GLY A 14 24.74 36.04 -50.00
N GLY A 15 25.53 35.11 -49.47
CA GLY A 15 25.33 34.47 -48.16
C GLY A 15 24.51 33.18 -48.28
N GLU A 16 25.07 32.10 -47.74
CA GLU A 16 24.40 30.80 -47.69
C GLU A 16 23.29 30.78 -46.64
N VAL A 17 22.23 30.04 -46.94
CA VAL A 17 21.02 29.98 -46.11
C VAL A 17 20.63 28.53 -45.89
N GLY A 18 20.39 28.19 -44.62
CA GLY A 18 19.75 26.96 -44.21
C GLY A 18 18.31 27.20 -43.77
N LYS A 19 17.53 26.13 -43.66
CA LYS A 19 16.25 26.15 -42.95
C LYS A 19 16.09 24.90 -42.11
N TYR A 20 15.27 25.01 -41.08
CA TYR A 20 14.78 23.85 -40.35
C TYR A 20 13.25 23.78 -40.42
N LEU A 21 12.73 22.56 -40.45
CA LEU A 21 11.32 22.24 -40.41
C LEU A 21 11.03 21.36 -39.19
N ILE A 22 9.93 21.64 -38.50
CA ILE A 22 9.49 20.90 -37.31
C ILE A 22 8.20 20.15 -37.65
N TYR A 23 8.13 18.85 -37.34
CA TYR A 23 6.98 17.99 -37.62
C TYR A 23 6.51 17.24 -36.37
N ASP A 24 5.20 17.01 -36.30
CA ASP A 24 4.57 15.98 -35.47
C ASP A 24 3.90 14.96 -36.41
N GLY A 25 4.50 13.78 -36.52
CA GLY A 25 4.15 12.78 -37.53
C GLY A 25 4.32 13.34 -38.95
N ASP A 26 3.21 13.51 -39.66
CA ASP A 26 3.18 14.06 -41.03
C ASP A 26 2.74 15.53 -41.08
N VAL A 27 2.42 16.15 -39.93
CA VAL A 27 1.97 17.53 -39.85
C VAL A 27 3.18 18.45 -39.67
N LEU A 28 3.34 19.43 -40.58
CA LEU A 28 4.33 20.49 -40.44
C LEU A 28 3.85 21.51 -39.38
N ILE A 29 4.64 21.69 -38.33
CA ILE A 29 4.39 22.62 -37.22
C ILE A 29 5.00 23.98 -37.51
N ASP A 30 6.27 24.01 -37.90
CA ASP A 30 7.01 25.26 -38.12
C ASP A 30 8.10 25.12 -39.19
N GLU A 31 8.44 26.23 -39.84
CA GLU A 31 9.54 26.35 -40.80
C GLU A 31 10.27 27.68 -40.57
N VAL A 32 11.58 27.62 -40.36
CA VAL A 32 12.41 28.81 -40.10
C VAL A 32 13.69 28.76 -40.92
N THR A 33 14.06 29.90 -41.49
CA THR A 33 15.33 30.09 -42.22
C THR A 33 16.39 30.70 -41.33
N PHE A 34 17.65 30.33 -41.54
CA PHE A 34 18.79 30.84 -40.78
C PHE A 34 20.01 31.08 -41.68
N SER A 35 20.82 32.07 -41.29
CA SER A 35 22.10 32.43 -41.91
C SER A 35 23.01 33.05 -40.87
N PHE A 36 24.33 32.99 -41.06
CA PHE A 36 25.27 33.71 -40.20
C PHE A 36 25.56 35.11 -40.75
N GLU A 37 25.67 36.10 -39.87
CA GLU A 37 26.02 37.47 -40.24
C GLU A 37 27.53 37.62 -40.54
N THR A 38 28.37 36.79 -39.92
CA THR A 38 29.81 36.70 -40.18
C THR A 38 30.32 35.27 -40.01
N GLY A 39 31.37 34.90 -40.73
CA GLY A 39 32.00 33.59 -40.58
C GLY A 39 31.25 32.48 -41.31
N HIS A 40 31.37 31.25 -40.80
CA HIS A 40 30.82 30.05 -41.42
C HIS A 40 30.36 28.98 -40.42
N SER A 41 30.32 29.32 -39.12
CA SER A 41 29.95 28.39 -38.06
C SER A 41 29.25 29.12 -36.92
N GLY A 42 28.38 28.41 -36.21
CA GLY A 42 27.66 28.91 -35.07
C GLY A 42 26.59 27.94 -34.61
N ILE A 43 25.91 28.27 -33.52
CA ILE A 43 24.80 27.49 -32.98
C ILE A 43 23.49 28.12 -33.44
N ILE A 44 22.56 27.31 -33.93
CA ILE A 44 21.17 27.69 -34.12
C ILE A 44 20.31 27.09 -33.02
N ASN A 45 19.30 27.83 -32.58
CA ASN A 45 18.36 27.40 -31.56
C ASN A 45 17.05 27.04 -32.25
N ILE A 46 16.57 25.82 -32.02
CA ILE A 46 15.32 25.27 -32.53
C ILE A 46 14.41 25.02 -31.34
N SER A 47 13.27 25.72 -31.33
CA SER A 47 12.24 25.64 -30.30
C SER A 47 10.86 25.59 -30.94
N SER A 48 9.92 24.94 -30.28
CA SER A 48 8.51 24.87 -30.66
C SER A 48 7.66 24.89 -29.39
N ASP A 49 6.53 25.61 -29.44
CA ASP A 49 5.52 25.60 -28.37
C ASP A 49 4.58 24.36 -28.45
N GLN A 50 4.73 23.54 -29.49
CA GLN A 50 4.02 22.27 -29.68
C GLN A 50 4.99 21.09 -29.65
N ALA A 51 4.54 19.95 -29.13
CA ALA A 51 5.28 18.70 -29.20
C ALA A 51 5.58 18.32 -30.65
N PHE A 52 6.75 17.73 -30.90
CA PHE A 52 7.21 17.35 -32.23
C PHE A 52 8.08 16.10 -32.13
N ASP A 53 8.09 15.29 -33.18
CA ASP A 53 8.85 14.03 -33.25
C ASP A 53 10.00 14.06 -34.27
N ARG A 54 10.03 15.09 -35.13
CA ARG A 54 11.03 15.19 -36.21
C ARG A 54 11.40 16.64 -36.52
N VAL A 55 12.71 16.88 -36.62
CA VAL A 55 13.29 18.10 -37.17
C VAL A 55 14.06 17.75 -38.43
N VAL A 56 13.80 18.46 -39.52
CA VAL A 56 14.52 18.32 -40.79
C VAL A 56 15.32 19.59 -41.03
N LEU A 57 16.63 19.46 -41.24
CA LEU A 57 17.49 20.56 -41.65
C LEU A 57 17.77 20.44 -43.15
N GLU A 58 17.52 21.53 -43.88
CA GLU A 58 17.72 21.61 -45.32
C GLU A 58 18.60 22.82 -45.65
N SER A 59 19.46 22.69 -46.65
CA SER A 59 20.07 23.86 -47.27
C SER A 59 19.14 24.43 -48.33
N THR A 60 19.14 25.75 -48.48
CA THR A 60 18.23 26.48 -49.38
C THR A 60 18.98 27.35 -50.38
N GLU A 61 18.23 27.94 -51.32
CA GLU A 61 18.80 28.93 -52.24
C GLU A 61 19.31 30.16 -51.47
N ARG A 62 20.34 30.83 -52.01
CA ARG A 62 21.05 31.94 -51.33
C ARG A 62 20.15 33.14 -51.06
N ARG A 63 20.53 33.98 -50.10
CA ARG A 63 19.78 35.16 -49.66
C ARG A 63 19.52 36.18 -50.79
N ASP A 64 20.38 36.25 -51.81
CA ASP A 64 20.30 37.17 -52.95
C ASP A 64 20.45 36.44 -54.32
N ASP A 65 19.41 35.74 -54.82
CA ASP A 65 19.36 35.01 -56.13
C ASP A 65 19.47 35.92 -57.40
N GLY A 66 20.13 37.08 -57.28
CA GLY A 66 20.33 38.01 -58.38
C GLY A 66 21.45 37.61 -59.35
N ASP A 67 22.40 36.77 -58.93
CA ASP A 67 23.56 36.37 -59.75
C ASP A 67 23.73 34.84 -59.83
N ARG A 68 23.29 34.27 -60.95
CA ARG A 68 23.21 32.82 -61.18
C ARG A 68 24.47 32.22 -61.83
N ASN A 69 25.58 32.96 -61.87
CA ASN A 69 26.64 32.64 -62.82
C ASN A 69 27.96 32.07 -62.24
N SER A 70 28.16 31.94 -60.91
CA SER A 70 29.43 31.36 -60.41
C SER A 70 29.52 30.87 -58.96
N GLY A 71 28.44 30.40 -58.33
CA GLY A 71 28.52 29.84 -56.96
C GLY A 71 28.00 28.40 -56.85
N ASP A 72 28.51 27.64 -55.88
CA ASP A 72 27.98 26.35 -55.39
C ASP A 72 26.83 26.54 -54.39
N SER A 73 25.82 25.67 -54.48
CA SER A 73 24.62 25.74 -53.64
C SER A 73 24.96 25.76 -52.15
N SER A 74 24.12 26.41 -51.34
CA SER A 74 24.29 26.40 -49.88
C SER A 74 24.51 24.96 -49.39
N ASP A 75 25.57 24.77 -48.61
CA ASP A 75 25.81 23.54 -47.87
C ASP A 75 26.13 23.85 -46.41
N PHE A 76 26.02 22.84 -45.56
CA PHE A 76 26.51 22.91 -44.19
C PHE A 76 26.71 21.51 -43.64
N VAL A 77 27.48 21.44 -42.56
CA VAL A 77 27.63 20.25 -41.74
C VAL A 77 27.07 20.51 -40.35
N ILE A 78 26.38 19.51 -39.81
CA ILE A 78 25.98 19.51 -38.41
C ILE A 78 27.19 19.05 -37.60
N THR A 79 27.65 19.88 -36.67
CA THR A 79 28.83 19.61 -35.84
C THR A 79 28.46 19.04 -34.49
N GLU A 80 27.31 19.45 -33.95
CA GLU A 80 26.77 18.97 -32.68
C GLU A 80 25.25 19.12 -32.67
N ILE A 81 24.59 18.27 -31.90
CA ILE A 81 23.18 18.36 -31.59
C ILE A 81 23.06 18.25 -30.07
N THR A 82 22.51 19.28 -29.46
CA THR A 82 22.18 19.29 -28.04
C THR A 82 20.68 19.46 -27.90
N VAL A 83 19.99 18.40 -27.50
CA VAL A 83 18.55 18.49 -27.25
C VAL A 83 18.34 19.04 -25.85
N HIS A 84 18.12 20.35 -25.76
CA HIS A 84 17.49 20.96 -24.60
C HIS A 84 16.02 20.56 -24.63
N GLY A 85 15.73 19.34 -24.17
CA GLY A 85 14.37 19.01 -23.82
C GLY A 85 13.99 19.87 -22.62
N SER A 86 12.88 20.59 -22.72
CA SER A 86 11.98 20.75 -21.56
C SER A 86 11.27 19.42 -21.27
N GLY A 87 11.91 18.29 -21.60
CA GLY A 87 11.37 16.97 -21.36
C GLY A 87 11.33 16.85 -19.87
N ALA A 88 10.14 17.01 -19.30
CA ALA A 88 9.87 16.66 -17.94
C ALA A 88 10.50 15.29 -17.73
N TYR A 89 11.26 15.15 -16.66
CA TYR A 89 11.64 13.85 -16.17
C TYR A 89 10.38 13.00 -16.11
N GLN A 90 10.33 11.85 -16.79
CA GLN A 90 9.11 11.03 -16.78
C GLN A 90 9.33 9.79 -15.95
N VAL A 91 8.35 9.45 -15.14
CA VAL A 91 8.33 8.23 -14.35
C VAL A 91 6.91 7.70 -14.34
N VAL A 92 6.74 6.40 -14.51
CA VAL A 92 5.44 5.77 -14.24
C VAL A 92 5.31 5.64 -12.73
N GLU A 93 4.13 5.90 -12.17
CA GLU A 93 3.89 5.70 -10.73
C GLU A 93 4.34 4.30 -10.24
N GLY A 94 4.82 4.24 -8.99
CA GLY A 94 5.43 3.03 -8.42
C GLY A 94 6.82 2.67 -8.96
N ASN A 95 7.27 3.27 -10.06
CA ASN A 95 8.61 3.07 -10.60
C ASN A 95 9.61 4.11 -10.09
N THR A 96 10.89 3.85 -10.38
CA THR A 96 11.99 4.76 -10.08
C THR A 96 12.58 5.31 -11.36
N LEU A 97 12.62 6.63 -11.46
CA LEU A 97 13.44 7.34 -12.42
C LEU A 97 14.87 7.42 -11.91
N ASP A 98 15.82 7.07 -12.78
CA ASP A 98 17.25 7.29 -12.58
C ASP A 98 17.72 8.35 -13.59
N SER A 99 18.19 9.50 -13.10
CA SER A 99 18.58 10.63 -13.95
C SER A 99 19.69 10.27 -14.93
N THR A 100 20.58 9.32 -14.59
CA THR A 100 21.70 8.91 -15.45
C THR A 100 21.26 8.19 -16.73
N THR A 101 20.01 7.72 -16.76
CA THR A 101 19.40 7.11 -17.94
C THR A 101 18.72 8.14 -18.86
N THR A 102 18.65 9.40 -18.44
CA THR A 102 18.05 10.52 -19.17
C THR A 102 19.08 11.31 -19.97
N ILE A 103 18.62 12.16 -20.89
CA ILE A 103 19.49 13.02 -21.70
C ILE A 103 20.17 14.08 -20.83
N GLN A 104 19.50 14.63 -19.81
CA GLN A 104 20.14 15.62 -18.92
C GLN A 104 21.16 14.97 -17.97
N GLY A 105 20.96 13.73 -17.51
CA GLY A 105 21.91 12.98 -16.67
C GLY A 105 21.99 13.45 -15.21
N SER A 106 22.04 14.77 -15.00
CA SER A 106 22.25 15.47 -13.73
C SER A 106 21.48 16.79 -13.71
N LEU A 107 21.08 17.22 -12.52
CA LEU A 107 20.52 18.54 -12.27
C LEU A 107 21.52 19.67 -12.55
N LEU A 108 22.82 19.41 -12.42
CA LEU A 108 23.87 20.41 -12.59
C LEU A 108 24.35 20.55 -14.04
N SER A 109 23.79 19.78 -14.98
CA SER A 109 24.26 19.74 -16.38
C SER A 109 24.18 21.08 -17.12
N ASN A 110 23.29 21.97 -16.67
CA ASN A 110 23.11 23.33 -17.19
C ASN A 110 23.54 24.43 -16.20
N ASP A 111 24.14 24.06 -15.07
CA ASP A 111 24.63 25.00 -14.08
C ASP A 111 26.11 25.31 -14.31
N VAL A 112 26.50 26.57 -14.15
CA VAL A 112 27.88 27.01 -14.28
C VAL A 112 28.17 28.12 -13.28
N ASP A 113 29.34 28.02 -12.65
CA ASP A 113 29.89 29.11 -11.87
C ASP A 113 30.74 30.03 -12.78
N PRO A 114 30.43 31.34 -12.90
CA PRO A 114 31.14 32.24 -13.80
C PRO A 114 32.62 32.42 -13.44
N GLU A 115 32.98 32.27 -12.17
CA GLU A 115 34.34 32.38 -11.63
C GLU A 115 35.12 31.06 -11.74
N GLY A 116 34.41 29.95 -11.98
CA GLY A 116 34.95 28.60 -12.12
C GLY A 116 35.13 27.86 -10.79
N ASP A 117 34.46 28.33 -9.74
CA ASP A 117 34.46 27.68 -8.43
C ASP A 117 33.58 26.42 -8.42
N THR A 118 33.90 25.48 -7.53
CA THR A 118 33.07 24.28 -7.35
C THR A 118 31.83 24.64 -6.52
N PHE A 119 30.66 24.19 -6.97
CA PHE A 119 29.39 24.34 -6.27
C PHE A 119 28.72 22.98 -6.06
N SER A 120 27.75 22.95 -5.16
CA SER A 120 26.97 21.75 -4.83
C SER A 120 25.53 22.12 -4.53
N ILE A 121 24.62 21.15 -4.65
CA ILE A 121 23.23 21.33 -4.24
C ILE A 121 23.20 21.37 -2.70
N THR A 122 22.53 22.36 -2.12
CA THR A 122 22.47 22.54 -0.66
C THR A 122 21.05 22.52 -0.10
N LYS A 123 20.05 22.85 -0.92
CA LYS A 123 18.65 22.91 -0.51
C LYS A 123 17.71 22.34 -1.56
N VAL A 124 16.58 21.82 -1.09
CA VAL A 124 15.40 21.49 -1.89
C VAL A 124 14.18 22.16 -1.26
N ASN A 125 13.41 22.91 -2.06
CA ASN A 125 12.28 23.73 -1.63
C ASN A 125 12.61 24.62 -0.41
N GLY A 126 13.82 25.19 -0.40
CA GLY A 126 14.33 26.04 0.69
C GLY A 126 14.79 25.30 1.95
N ASN A 127 14.59 23.98 2.04
CA ASN A 127 15.03 23.16 3.17
C ASN A 127 16.48 22.69 2.96
N THR A 128 17.32 22.83 3.98
CA THR A 128 18.73 22.39 3.92
C THR A 128 18.83 20.87 3.88
N LEU A 129 19.60 20.35 2.93
CA LEU A 129 19.85 18.93 2.76
C LEU A 129 20.90 18.43 3.76
N THR A 130 20.71 17.20 4.24
CA THR A 130 21.70 16.49 5.05
C THR A 130 22.24 15.32 4.25
N TYR A 131 23.56 15.30 4.05
CA TYR A 131 24.23 14.32 3.21
C TYR A 131 24.83 13.17 4.03
N VAL A 132 24.61 11.94 3.58
CA VAL A 132 25.31 10.73 4.03
C VAL A 132 25.94 10.10 2.79
N ASN A 133 27.27 9.95 2.78
CA ASN A 133 28.02 9.45 1.62
C ASN A 133 27.74 10.22 0.31
N ASN A 134 27.63 11.56 0.39
CA ASN A 134 27.30 12.47 -0.71
C ASN A 134 25.86 12.39 -1.25
N GLU A 135 25.00 11.54 -0.68
CA GLU A 135 23.58 11.46 -1.03
C GLU A 135 22.70 12.08 0.04
N ALA A 136 21.63 12.75 -0.38
CA ALA A 136 20.57 13.25 0.48
C ALA A 136 19.21 12.76 -0.03
N THR A 137 18.32 12.39 0.90
CA THR A 137 16.97 11.94 0.60
C THR A 137 15.94 12.95 1.08
N VAL A 138 14.94 13.24 0.23
CA VAL A 138 13.81 14.13 0.51
C VAL A 138 12.53 13.37 0.16
N VAL A 139 11.55 13.40 1.07
CA VAL A 139 10.25 12.74 0.88
C VAL A 139 9.20 13.78 0.55
N PHE A 140 8.42 13.51 -0.49
CA PHE A 140 7.26 14.26 -0.97
C PHE A 140 6.02 13.36 -0.97
N ASP A 141 4.84 13.96 -1.14
CA ASP A 141 3.60 13.20 -1.32
C ASP A 141 3.63 12.44 -2.67
N GLU A 142 4.30 13.00 -3.67
CA GLU A 142 4.51 12.43 -5.01
C GLU A 142 5.53 11.29 -5.05
N GLY A 143 6.42 11.19 -4.05
CA GLY A 143 7.49 10.20 -4.07
C GLY A 143 8.70 10.56 -3.24
N THR A 144 9.76 9.76 -3.38
CA THR A 144 11.03 9.94 -2.67
C THR A 144 12.14 10.31 -3.64
N LEU A 145 12.77 11.46 -3.39
CA LEU A 145 13.90 11.99 -4.15
C LEU A 145 15.21 11.71 -3.44
N THR A 146 16.19 11.12 -4.13
CA THR A 146 17.57 10.97 -3.65
C THR A 146 18.53 11.68 -4.59
N ILE A 147 19.38 12.57 -4.06
CA ILE A 147 20.27 13.43 -4.86
C ILE A 147 21.71 13.27 -4.40
N ASN A 148 22.64 13.14 -5.35
CA ASN A 148 24.06 13.33 -5.11
C ASN A 148 24.41 14.83 -5.16
N GLY A 149 24.86 15.39 -4.05
CA GLY A 149 25.07 16.84 -3.93
C GLY A 149 26.17 17.40 -4.83
N VAL A 150 27.12 16.58 -5.26
CA VAL A 150 28.29 17.01 -6.05
C VAL A 150 28.11 16.74 -7.54
N THR A 151 27.60 15.56 -7.91
CA THR A 151 27.39 15.23 -9.32
C THR A 151 26.07 15.77 -9.85
N GLY A 152 25.10 16.03 -8.98
CA GLY A 152 23.73 16.41 -9.34
C GLY A 152 22.89 15.26 -9.90
N GLU A 153 23.44 14.05 -9.96
CA GLU A 153 22.68 12.85 -10.30
C GLU A 153 21.62 12.59 -9.22
N PHE A 154 20.45 12.12 -9.63
CA PHE A 154 19.36 11.86 -8.71
C PHE A 154 18.53 10.66 -9.14
N SER A 155 17.80 10.09 -8.18
CA SER A 155 16.71 9.17 -8.42
C SER A 155 15.43 9.68 -7.80
N PHE A 156 14.30 9.40 -8.44
CA PHE A 156 12.98 9.72 -7.92
C PHE A 156 12.09 8.49 -8.03
N THR A 157 11.68 7.95 -6.88
CA THR A 157 10.73 6.84 -6.80
C THR A 157 9.34 7.42 -6.59
N ALA A 158 8.49 7.33 -7.61
CA ALA A 158 7.13 7.84 -7.56
C ALA A 158 6.25 6.96 -6.67
N THR A 159 5.41 7.58 -5.85
CA THR A 159 4.37 6.89 -5.09
C THR A 159 3.30 6.38 -6.06
N ASP A 160 2.69 5.24 -5.74
CA ASP A 160 1.53 4.70 -6.47
C ASP A 160 0.27 5.52 -6.14
N ARG A 161 -0.54 5.90 -7.14
CA ARG A 161 -1.68 6.81 -6.97
C ARG A 161 -2.94 6.29 -7.64
N ASP A 162 -3.92 5.91 -6.81
CA ASP A 162 -5.21 5.39 -7.28
C ASP A 162 -6.00 6.40 -8.14
N GLU A 163 -5.70 7.69 -8.03
CA GLU A 163 -6.35 8.76 -8.79
C GLU A 163 -5.82 8.97 -10.22
N LEU A 164 -4.70 8.35 -10.61
CA LEU A 164 -4.12 8.50 -11.95
C LEU A 164 -4.49 7.28 -12.82
N ALA A 165 -5.33 7.49 -13.83
CA ALA A 165 -5.62 6.45 -14.82
C ALA A 165 -4.45 6.26 -15.80
N GLU A 166 -4.50 5.23 -16.65
CA GLU A 166 -3.46 5.03 -17.67
C GLU A 166 -3.25 6.29 -18.50
N SER A 167 -1.99 6.70 -18.63
CA SER A 167 -1.58 7.87 -19.41
C SER A 167 -2.06 9.22 -18.86
N ASP A 168 -2.74 9.26 -17.70
CA ASP A 168 -2.90 10.51 -16.96
C ASP A 168 -1.54 10.98 -16.46
N ILE A 169 -1.36 12.31 -16.40
CA ILE A 169 -0.08 12.93 -16.05
C ILE A 169 -0.29 13.83 -14.84
N ASP A 170 0.37 13.50 -13.73
CA ASP A 170 0.57 14.45 -12.63
C ASP A 170 1.89 15.20 -12.78
N ASN A 171 1.85 16.50 -12.49
CA ASN A 171 2.96 17.42 -12.69
C ASN A 171 3.63 17.70 -11.35
N PHE A 172 4.70 16.97 -11.05
CA PHE A 172 5.51 17.22 -9.86
C PHE A 172 6.60 18.27 -10.17
N THR A 173 6.80 19.22 -9.25
CA THR A 173 7.88 20.20 -9.37
C THR A 173 8.57 20.44 -8.03
N PHE A 174 9.88 20.61 -8.06
CA PHE A 174 10.66 21.06 -6.91
C PHE A 174 11.74 22.05 -7.34
N GLU A 175 12.16 22.91 -6.41
CA GLU A 175 13.24 23.86 -6.60
C GLU A 175 14.48 23.36 -5.85
N TYR A 176 15.64 23.38 -6.49
CA TYR A 176 16.92 23.16 -5.81
C TYR A 176 17.72 24.45 -5.73
N THR A 177 18.57 24.56 -4.71
CA THR A 177 19.53 25.65 -4.54
C THR A 177 20.93 25.09 -4.63
N VAL A 178 21.77 25.71 -5.46
CA VAL A 178 23.23 25.48 -5.45
C VAL A 178 23.92 26.55 -4.63
N GLU A 179 25.04 26.19 -4.02
CA GLU A 179 25.92 27.12 -3.31
C GLU A 179 27.38 26.81 -3.68
N ASP A 180 28.14 27.86 -3.98
CA ASP A 180 29.58 27.77 -4.25
C ASP A 180 30.41 27.81 -2.95
N ALA A 181 31.74 27.76 -3.07
CA ALA A 181 32.63 27.81 -1.92
C ALA A 181 32.66 29.17 -1.19
N HIS A 182 32.18 30.24 -1.82
CA HIS A 182 32.13 31.59 -1.26
C HIS A 182 30.76 31.94 -0.65
N GLY A 183 29.76 31.08 -0.83
CA GLY A 183 28.40 31.23 -0.31
C GLY A 183 27.45 31.95 -1.27
N ASP A 184 27.85 32.15 -2.54
CA ASP A 184 26.97 32.62 -3.60
C ASP A 184 26.04 31.49 -4.02
N THR A 185 24.78 31.83 -4.31
CA THR A 185 23.71 30.85 -4.53
C THR A 185 22.90 31.14 -5.77
N ASP A 186 22.43 30.10 -6.44
CA ASP A 186 21.40 30.17 -7.47
C ASP A 186 20.33 29.09 -7.26
N THR A 187 19.17 29.27 -7.89
CA THR A 187 18.03 28.36 -7.78
C THR A 187 17.46 27.98 -9.14
N ALA A 188 17.14 26.71 -9.32
CA ALA A 188 16.47 26.22 -10.52
C ALA A 188 15.33 25.25 -10.17
N LYS A 189 14.36 25.17 -11.07
CA LYS A 189 13.17 24.33 -10.92
C LYS A 189 13.28 23.09 -11.79
N VAL A 190 12.95 21.97 -11.18
CA VAL A 190 12.85 20.65 -11.81
C VAL A 190 11.39 20.30 -11.95
N HIS A 191 11.05 19.68 -13.07
CA HIS A 191 9.71 19.22 -13.37
C HIS A 191 9.76 17.74 -13.75
N ILE A 192 8.92 16.95 -13.09
CA ILE A 192 8.74 15.52 -13.30
C ILE A 192 7.28 15.26 -13.67
N ASP A 193 7.03 14.61 -14.80
CA ASP A 193 5.74 14.04 -15.18
C ASP A 193 5.62 12.64 -14.59
N ILE A 194 4.63 12.45 -13.72
CA ILE A 194 4.28 11.15 -13.17
C ILE A 194 3.14 10.59 -14.01
N VAL A 195 3.41 9.51 -14.74
CA VAL A 195 2.46 8.86 -15.65
C VAL A 195 1.71 7.79 -14.88
N GLY A 196 0.38 7.89 -14.85
CA GLY A 196 -0.48 6.83 -14.32
C GLY A 196 -0.34 5.56 -15.13
N LYS A 197 -0.31 4.40 -14.45
CA LYS A 197 -0.24 3.10 -15.11
C LYS A 197 -1.66 2.62 -15.47
N GLU A 198 -1.79 1.60 -16.32
CA GLU A 198 -3.07 0.88 -16.45
C GLU A 198 -3.47 0.35 -15.09
N SER A 199 -4.39 1.07 -14.45
CA SER A 199 -5.31 0.50 -13.52
C SER A 199 -6.12 -0.52 -14.32
N THR A 200 -5.77 -1.82 -14.18
CA THR A 200 -6.69 -2.90 -14.54
C THR A 200 -8.08 -2.48 -14.07
N PRO A 201 -9.15 -2.58 -14.89
CA PRO A 201 -10.45 -2.05 -14.53
C PRO A 201 -10.73 -2.42 -13.09
N VAL A 202 -10.68 -1.42 -12.21
CA VAL A 202 -11.28 -1.53 -10.90
C VAL A 202 -12.75 -1.57 -11.30
N GLU A 203 -13.27 -2.79 -11.48
CA GLU A 203 -14.69 -3.04 -11.40
C GLU A 203 -15.19 -2.14 -10.28
N PRO A 204 -16.18 -1.25 -10.53
CA PRO A 204 -16.51 -0.17 -9.60
C PRO A 204 -16.45 -0.76 -8.22
N GLU A 205 -15.50 -0.28 -7.40
CA GLU A 205 -15.26 -0.74 -6.03
C GLU A 205 -16.64 -1.10 -5.49
N PRO A 206 -16.95 -2.39 -5.28
CA PRO A 206 -18.30 -2.82 -5.06
C PRO A 206 -18.67 -2.38 -3.65
N THR A 207 -18.87 -1.08 -3.41
CA THR A 207 -18.83 -0.38 -2.11
C THR A 207 -18.42 -1.37 -1.03
N LEU A 208 -17.12 -1.71 -0.97
CA LEU A 208 -16.68 -2.73 -0.03
C LEU A 208 -17.22 -2.26 1.32
N PRO A 209 -18.07 -3.05 2.00
CA PRO A 209 -18.35 -2.72 3.38
C PRO A 209 -16.97 -2.64 4.04
N ASP A 210 -16.69 -1.52 4.71
CA ASP A 210 -15.51 -1.35 5.54
C ASP A 210 -15.46 -2.59 6.45
N SER A 211 -14.57 -3.53 6.17
CA SER A 211 -14.68 -4.93 6.59
C SER A 211 -15.95 -5.64 6.07
N TYR A 212 -15.80 -6.87 5.58
CA TYR A 212 -16.96 -7.74 5.43
C TYR A 212 -17.52 -8.03 6.83
N ASP A 213 -18.50 -7.26 7.27
CA ASP A 213 -19.22 -7.45 8.52
C ASP A 213 -20.22 -8.61 8.36
N TYR A 214 -19.91 -9.75 8.95
CA TYR A 214 -20.84 -10.86 9.08
C TYR A 214 -21.55 -10.81 10.42
N GLU A 215 -22.82 -10.44 10.38
CA GLU A 215 -23.71 -10.55 11.52
C GLU A 215 -24.31 -11.97 11.59
N GLY A 216 -24.20 -12.58 12.75
CA GLY A 216 -24.82 -13.84 13.10
C GLY A 216 -26.33 -13.73 13.25
N THR A 217 -26.95 -14.88 13.44
CA THR A 217 -28.39 -15.02 13.60
C THR A 217 -28.72 -15.60 14.97
N PRO A 218 -29.97 -15.48 15.46
CA PRO A 218 -30.33 -16.19 16.68
C PRO A 218 -30.18 -17.71 16.52
N GLY A 219 -29.30 -18.33 17.31
CA GLY A 219 -29.02 -19.77 17.26
C GLY A 219 -27.52 -20.03 17.24
N VAL A 220 -27.10 -21.29 17.07
CA VAL A 220 -25.68 -21.62 16.91
C VAL A 220 -25.26 -21.33 15.47
N ASP A 221 -24.36 -20.39 15.29
CA ASP A 221 -23.77 -20.03 14.02
C ASP A 221 -22.43 -20.74 13.81
N THR A 222 -22.13 -21.05 12.56
CA THR A 222 -20.89 -21.69 12.12
C THR A 222 -20.33 -20.98 10.90
N TYR A 223 -19.11 -20.47 11.02
CA TYR A 223 -18.35 -19.83 9.94
C TYR A 223 -17.13 -20.67 9.64
N THR A 224 -16.96 -21.10 8.40
CA THR A 224 -15.81 -21.93 7.99
C THR A 224 -15.21 -21.42 6.70
N LEU A 225 -13.95 -21.01 6.73
CA LEU A 225 -13.18 -20.71 5.53
C LEU A 225 -12.65 -22.02 4.96
N SER A 226 -12.98 -22.31 3.69
CA SER A 226 -12.60 -23.56 3.03
C SER A 226 -12.05 -23.33 1.63
N LYS A 227 -11.08 -24.17 1.24
CA LYS A 227 -10.63 -24.30 -0.15
C LYS A 227 -11.78 -24.80 -1.01
N VAL A 228 -12.09 -24.11 -2.10
CA VAL A 228 -13.11 -24.56 -3.05
C VAL A 228 -12.55 -25.73 -3.85
N GLN A 229 -13.17 -26.90 -3.75
CA GLN A 229 -12.82 -28.05 -4.57
C GLN A 229 -13.31 -27.81 -6.01
N THR A 230 -12.37 -27.54 -6.92
CA THR A 230 -12.64 -27.11 -8.30
C THR A 230 -13.31 -28.17 -9.18
N ASP A 231 -13.46 -29.40 -8.69
CA ASP A 231 -14.00 -30.57 -9.41
C ASP A 231 -15.54 -30.66 -9.41
N GLN A 232 -16.24 -29.77 -8.69
CA GLN A 232 -17.70 -29.71 -8.61
C GLN A 232 -18.32 -28.49 -9.33
N LEU A 233 -17.54 -27.71 -10.09
CA LEU A 233 -18.00 -26.46 -10.71
C LEU A 233 -18.12 -26.59 -12.24
N SER A 234 -19.17 -25.99 -12.82
CA SER A 234 -19.36 -25.88 -14.28
C SER A 234 -18.29 -24.98 -14.92
N GLU A 235 -17.97 -25.18 -16.20
CA GLU A 235 -16.92 -24.42 -16.92
C GLU A 235 -17.07 -22.89 -16.83
N ASP A 236 -18.30 -22.35 -16.80
CA ASP A 236 -18.55 -20.91 -16.61
C ASP A 236 -18.17 -20.38 -15.22
N ARG A 237 -18.03 -21.25 -14.22
CA ARG A 237 -17.57 -20.89 -12.87
C ARG A 237 -16.06 -21.05 -12.72
N LEU A 238 -15.35 -21.67 -13.68
CA LEU A 238 -13.90 -21.87 -13.60
C LEU A 238 -13.11 -20.60 -13.90
N SER A 239 -13.68 -19.60 -14.59
CA SER A 239 -12.99 -18.30 -14.83
C SER A 239 -13.12 -17.30 -13.67
N TRP A 240 -13.86 -17.67 -12.61
CA TRP A 240 -14.15 -16.85 -11.42
C TRP A 240 -13.67 -17.50 -10.13
N VAL A 241 -12.90 -18.59 -10.23
CA VAL A 241 -12.44 -19.40 -9.10
C VAL A 241 -10.93 -19.39 -9.08
N GLU A 242 -10.41 -18.36 -8.44
CA GLU A 242 -9.21 -18.42 -7.61
C GLU A 242 -9.72 -18.05 -6.20
N GLU A 243 -9.65 -18.81 -5.10
CA GLU A 243 -9.43 -20.24 -4.89
C GLU A 243 -10.23 -20.72 -3.62
N ASN A 244 -11.05 -19.87 -2.95
CA ASN A 244 -11.67 -20.22 -1.64
C ASN A 244 -13.04 -19.55 -1.40
N SER A 245 -13.80 -20.07 -0.42
CA SER A 245 -15.09 -19.51 -0.02
C SER A 245 -15.31 -19.62 1.49
N LEU A 246 -15.80 -18.55 2.10
CA LEU A 246 -16.35 -18.61 3.46
C LEU A 246 -17.75 -19.21 3.38
N THR A 247 -17.97 -20.28 4.13
CA THR A 247 -19.29 -20.87 4.32
C THR A 247 -19.81 -20.43 5.68
N ALA A 248 -20.89 -19.65 5.67
CA ALA A 248 -21.69 -19.41 6.87
C ALA A 248 -22.87 -20.39 6.88
N ALA A 249 -23.05 -21.07 7.99
CA ALA A 249 -24.19 -21.92 8.26
C ALA A 249 -24.74 -21.56 9.64
N HIS A 250 -26.06 -21.50 9.77
CA HIS A 250 -26.69 -21.29 11.06
C HIS A 250 -27.63 -22.46 11.37
N SER A 251 -27.67 -22.88 12.63
CA SER A 251 -28.65 -23.82 13.16
C SER A 251 -29.65 -23.05 14.02
N GLY A 252 -30.62 -22.43 13.36
CA GLY A 252 -31.69 -21.68 14.00
C GLY A 252 -33.04 -22.40 13.92
N TYR A 253 -33.73 -22.55 15.06
CA TYR A 253 -35.19 -22.69 15.07
C TYR A 253 -35.78 -21.27 15.04
N GLN A 254 -36.23 -20.81 13.87
CA GLN A 254 -37.17 -19.69 13.85
C GLN A 254 -38.56 -20.21 14.20
N ASP A 255 -39.11 -19.76 15.32
CA ASP A 255 -40.49 -19.97 15.73
C ASP A 255 -40.82 -21.39 16.24
N GLU A 256 -41.50 -21.47 17.38
CA GLU A 256 -42.06 -22.67 18.03
C GLU A 256 -43.02 -23.48 17.12
N ASN A 257 -43.27 -23.01 15.88
CA ASN A 257 -44.18 -23.60 14.91
C ASN A 257 -43.55 -23.96 13.55
N LEU A 258 -42.27 -23.67 13.30
CA LEU A 258 -41.60 -24.05 12.06
C LEU A 258 -40.41 -24.95 12.42
N GLY A 259 -40.44 -26.18 11.90
CA GLY A 259 -39.40 -27.17 12.14
C GLY A 259 -38.00 -26.70 11.68
N PRO A 260 -36.95 -27.53 11.85
CA PRO A 260 -35.58 -27.16 11.57
C PRO A 260 -35.45 -26.50 10.20
N VAL A 261 -34.99 -25.25 10.17
CA VAL A 261 -34.76 -24.50 8.93
C VAL A 261 -33.41 -24.95 8.38
N GLY A 262 -33.38 -25.37 7.12
CA GLY A 262 -32.14 -25.83 6.47
C GLY A 262 -31.10 -24.71 6.40
N SER A 263 -29.82 -25.09 6.45
CA SER A 263 -28.68 -24.16 6.39
C SER A 263 -28.80 -23.22 5.19
N SER A 264 -28.86 -21.91 5.45
CA SER A 264 -28.69 -20.91 4.40
C SER A 264 -27.19 -20.70 4.20
N THR A 265 -26.62 -21.26 3.14
CA THR A 265 -25.26 -20.96 2.73
C THR A 265 -25.25 -19.71 1.85
N THR A 266 -24.67 -18.63 2.34
CA THR A 266 -24.30 -17.49 1.49
C THR A 266 -22.81 -17.59 1.19
N PRO A 267 -22.39 -18.17 0.05
CA PRO A 267 -21.01 -18.07 -0.37
C PRO A 267 -20.73 -16.61 -0.71
N ALA A 268 -19.85 -15.95 0.04
CA ALA A 268 -19.16 -14.78 -0.48
C ALA A 268 -17.72 -15.17 -0.81
N HIS A 269 -17.19 -14.50 -1.82
CA HIS A 269 -15.87 -14.75 -2.37
C HIS A 269 -14.83 -14.07 -1.48
N PHE A 270 -13.77 -14.79 -1.10
CA PHE A 270 -12.68 -14.26 -0.28
C PHE A 270 -11.33 -14.76 -0.78
N VAL A 271 -10.34 -13.87 -0.74
CA VAL A 271 -8.93 -14.20 -0.89
C VAL A 271 -8.36 -14.47 0.52
N TYR A 272 -7.32 -15.30 0.61
CA TYR A 272 -6.74 -15.72 1.90
C TYR A 272 -6.32 -14.56 2.80
N ASP A 273 -5.88 -13.47 2.21
CA ASP A 273 -5.31 -12.28 2.85
C ASP A 273 -6.33 -11.16 3.09
N ASP A 274 -7.60 -11.34 2.75
CA ASP A 274 -8.64 -10.35 3.04
C ASP A 274 -8.89 -10.23 4.55
N ASP A 275 -8.99 -9.01 5.06
CA ASP A 275 -9.43 -8.74 6.43
C ASP A 275 -10.95 -8.97 6.54
N LEU A 276 -11.39 -9.64 7.61
CA LEU A 276 -12.78 -10.05 7.84
C LEU A 276 -13.25 -9.62 9.22
N SER A 277 -14.52 -9.20 9.35
CA SER A 277 -15.17 -9.03 10.64
C SER A 277 -16.34 -9.99 10.82
N ILE A 278 -16.36 -10.75 11.92
CA ILE A 278 -17.44 -11.68 12.25
C ILE A 278 -18.03 -11.29 13.60
N HIS A 279 -19.33 -11.06 13.65
CA HIS A 279 -20.13 -10.84 14.85
C HIS A 279 -21.14 -11.99 14.99
N SER A 280 -20.77 -13.12 15.61
CA SER A 280 -21.64 -14.30 15.65
C SER A 280 -22.86 -14.15 16.57
N GLY A 281 -22.79 -13.25 17.56
CA GLY A 281 -23.89 -12.99 18.49
C GLY A 281 -23.89 -13.91 19.72
N ASP A 282 -25.00 -13.95 20.46
CA ASP A 282 -25.09 -14.68 21.73
C ASP A 282 -25.58 -16.12 21.52
N SER A 283 -24.66 -17.09 21.45
CA SER A 283 -24.93 -18.52 21.39
C SER A 283 -23.66 -19.32 21.66
N ASN A 284 -23.57 -20.60 21.29
CA ASN A 284 -22.33 -21.38 21.40
C ASN A 284 -21.75 -21.57 19.99
N ASP A 285 -21.16 -20.51 19.45
CA ASP A 285 -20.84 -20.38 18.03
C ASP A 285 -19.50 -21.02 17.65
N ARG A 286 -19.32 -21.27 16.35
CA ARG A 286 -18.12 -21.90 15.80
C ARG A 286 -17.58 -21.07 14.65
N ILE A 287 -16.34 -20.63 14.75
CA ILE A 287 -15.66 -19.81 13.75
C ILE A 287 -14.33 -20.48 13.46
N ASP A 288 -14.10 -20.84 12.19
CA ASP A 288 -12.91 -21.53 11.72
C ASP A 288 -12.41 -20.89 10.43
N LEU A 289 -11.49 -19.94 10.59
CA LEU A 289 -10.82 -19.21 9.53
C LEU A 289 -9.39 -19.71 9.30
N GLY A 290 -8.94 -20.74 10.04
CA GLY A 290 -7.54 -21.17 10.21
C GLY A 290 -6.79 -21.72 8.99
N ILE A 291 -7.24 -21.37 7.78
CA ILE A 291 -6.45 -21.45 6.55
C ILE A 291 -6.07 -20.07 6.01
N GLY A 292 -6.69 -19.01 6.55
CA GLY A 292 -6.55 -17.61 6.24
C GLY A 292 -5.22 -16.98 6.62
N SER A 293 -4.91 -15.84 6.04
CA SER A 293 -3.76 -14.99 6.34
C SER A 293 -4.11 -13.50 6.50
N GLY A 294 -5.39 -13.12 6.38
CA GLY A 294 -5.87 -11.76 6.65
C GLY A 294 -5.97 -11.49 8.15
N ASN A 295 -6.15 -10.22 8.53
CA ASN A 295 -6.29 -9.79 9.92
C ASN A 295 -7.77 -9.79 10.30
N TYR A 296 -8.18 -10.79 11.09
CA TYR A 296 -9.57 -11.05 11.39
C TYR A 296 -10.02 -10.39 12.70
N THR A 297 -11.17 -9.74 12.68
CA THR A 297 -11.86 -9.28 13.89
C THR A 297 -13.06 -10.19 14.18
N VAL A 298 -13.02 -10.96 15.26
CA VAL A 298 -14.11 -11.89 15.63
C VAL A 298 -14.72 -11.49 16.96
N ASN A 299 -15.97 -11.04 16.97
CA ASN A 299 -16.81 -10.96 18.15
C ASN A 299 -17.71 -12.19 18.26
N ALA A 300 -17.35 -13.08 19.18
CA ALA A 300 -18.08 -14.31 19.46
C ALA A 300 -19.30 -14.11 20.39
N GLY A 301 -19.56 -12.88 20.83
CA GLY A 301 -20.66 -12.57 21.74
C GLY A 301 -20.55 -13.29 23.09
N THR A 302 -21.69 -13.65 23.68
CA THR A 302 -21.78 -14.34 24.96
C THR A 302 -22.16 -15.80 24.77
N SER A 303 -21.29 -16.71 25.22
CA SER A 303 -21.65 -18.13 25.24
C SER A 303 -22.79 -18.43 26.23
N THR A 304 -23.82 -19.17 25.79
CA THR A 304 -25.09 -19.32 26.55
C THR A 304 -25.52 -20.77 26.79
N THR A 305 -26.27 -20.97 27.88
CA THR A 305 -26.82 -22.29 28.24
C THR A 305 -28.16 -22.58 27.55
N TRP A 306 -28.60 -21.71 26.63
CA TRP A 306 -29.98 -21.72 26.13
C TRP A 306 -30.30 -22.96 25.28
N HIS A 307 -29.27 -23.53 24.66
CA HIS A 307 -29.38 -24.73 23.82
C HIS A 307 -28.61 -25.95 24.34
N ASP A 308 -27.63 -25.75 25.24
CA ASP A 308 -26.84 -26.84 25.81
C ASP A 308 -26.77 -26.78 27.34
N THR A 309 -27.32 -27.81 27.98
CA THR A 309 -27.15 -28.07 29.42
C THR A 309 -25.91 -28.90 29.71
N ASN A 310 -25.14 -29.25 28.68
CA ASN A 310 -24.01 -30.15 28.79
C ASN A 310 -22.83 -29.46 29.45
N ILE A 311 -22.21 -30.18 30.37
CA ILE A 311 -20.91 -29.82 30.91
C ILE A 311 -19.88 -30.40 29.96
N VAL A 312 -19.11 -29.54 29.31
CA VAL A 312 -18.08 -29.95 28.35
C VAL A 312 -16.70 -29.93 28.97
N GLY A 313 -15.87 -30.89 28.59
CA GLY A 313 -14.50 -31.04 29.04
C GLY A 313 -13.57 -31.34 27.89
N ARG A 314 -12.44 -31.98 28.17
CA ARG A 314 -11.41 -32.32 27.18
C ARG A 314 -11.97 -33.03 25.92
N ASP A 315 -12.84 -34.02 26.11
CA ASP A 315 -13.39 -34.83 25.03
C ASP A 315 -14.20 -34.01 24.00
N PHE A 316 -14.79 -32.88 24.42
CA PHE A 316 -15.50 -31.95 23.52
C PHE A 316 -14.55 -31.29 22.52
N PHE A 317 -13.39 -30.85 23.01
CA PHE A 317 -12.36 -30.26 22.17
C PHE A 317 -11.70 -31.31 21.26
N GLU A 318 -11.35 -32.48 21.81
CA GLU A 318 -10.74 -33.57 21.02
C GLU A 318 -11.65 -34.08 19.89
N GLY A 319 -12.97 -33.97 20.06
CA GLY A 319 -13.95 -34.35 19.04
C GLY A 319 -14.36 -33.23 18.08
N SER A 320 -13.77 -32.03 18.19
CA SER A 320 -14.12 -30.89 17.35
C SER A 320 -13.15 -30.72 16.18
N ASP A 321 -13.69 -30.33 15.02
CA ASP A 321 -12.93 -30.03 13.78
C ASP A 321 -11.88 -28.91 13.99
N PHE A 322 -11.98 -28.18 15.10
CA PHE A 322 -11.06 -27.18 15.62
C PHE A 322 -9.61 -27.68 15.85
N ILE A 323 -9.42 -29.00 15.99
CA ILE A 323 -8.14 -29.65 16.34
C ILE A 323 -7.66 -30.63 15.23
N GLU A 324 -8.31 -30.66 14.06
CA GLU A 324 -7.90 -31.59 13.01
C GLU A 324 -6.50 -31.29 12.44
N SER A 325 -5.67 -32.35 12.42
CA SER A 325 -4.23 -32.30 12.17
C SER A 325 -3.81 -31.95 10.73
N ASP A 326 -4.76 -31.76 9.81
CA ASP A 326 -4.52 -31.67 8.37
C ASP A 326 -4.46 -30.23 7.81
N LYS A 327 -4.48 -29.19 8.68
CA LYS A 327 -4.48 -27.77 8.27
C LYS A 327 -3.11 -27.09 8.08
N GLY A 328 -2.03 -27.84 7.87
CA GLY A 328 -0.70 -27.25 7.66
C GLY A 328 0.01 -26.85 8.97
N ASP A 329 1.29 -26.47 8.87
CA ASP A 329 2.35 -26.59 9.89
C ASP A 329 2.21 -25.80 11.23
N ALA A 330 1.01 -25.56 11.78
CA ALA A 330 0.83 -24.82 13.03
C ALA A 330 -0.23 -25.43 13.98
N ASN A 331 -0.10 -26.72 14.35
CA ASN A 331 -0.93 -27.32 15.40
C ASN A 331 -0.34 -27.04 16.79
N TYR A 332 -0.83 -26.02 17.51
CA TYR A 332 -0.30 -25.69 18.84
C TYR A 332 -1.20 -26.06 20.04
N ILE A 333 -2.47 -26.45 19.86
CA ILE A 333 -3.34 -26.83 21.00
C ILE A 333 -2.86 -28.13 21.69
N LEU A 334 -2.05 -28.90 20.96
CA LEU A 334 -1.41 -30.10 21.46
C LEU A 334 -0.11 -29.74 22.21
N ASP A 335 0.08 -30.33 23.39
CA ASP A 335 1.37 -30.41 24.06
C ASP A 335 2.40 -31.12 23.15
N ALA A 336 3.66 -31.09 23.58
CA ALA A 336 4.74 -31.75 22.85
C ALA A 336 4.54 -33.27 22.66
N ASP A 337 3.58 -33.90 23.35
CA ASP A 337 3.18 -35.30 23.16
C ASP A 337 1.93 -35.49 22.28
N GLY A 338 1.46 -34.44 21.61
CA GLY A 338 0.37 -34.51 20.65
C GLY A 338 -1.02 -34.59 21.31
N LYS A 339 -1.18 -34.06 22.52
CA LYS A 339 -2.43 -34.09 23.32
C LYS A 339 -2.84 -32.71 23.80
N LEU A 340 -4.13 -32.47 24.03
CA LEU A 340 -4.57 -31.16 24.54
C LEU A 340 -3.88 -30.75 25.85
N THR A 341 -3.56 -29.46 25.96
CA THR A 341 -2.95 -28.88 27.17
C THR A 341 -3.78 -29.16 28.43
N THR A 342 -3.12 -29.22 29.59
CA THR A 342 -3.81 -29.47 30.87
C THR A 342 -4.88 -28.44 31.23
N GLN A 343 -4.83 -27.25 30.63
CA GLN A 343 -5.86 -26.21 30.77
C GLN A 343 -7.20 -26.67 30.18
N ALA A 344 -7.21 -27.54 29.15
CA ALA A 344 -8.41 -28.11 28.55
C ALA A 344 -9.20 -29.08 29.46
N ASN A 345 -8.64 -29.49 30.62
CA ASN A 345 -9.24 -30.50 31.49
C ASN A 345 -10.37 -29.99 32.41
N GLN A 346 -10.56 -28.69 32.61
CA GLN A 346 -11.66 -28.25 33.49
C GLN A 346 -12.98 -28.25 32.75
N GLU A 347 -13.99 -28.81 33.40
CA GLU A 347 -15.39 -28.78 33.00
C GLU A 347 -15.91 -27.35 32.84
N MET A 348 -16.67 -27.10 31.77
CA MET A 348 -17.24 -25.80 31.41
C MET A 348 -18.73 -25.92 31.13
N GLN A 349 -19.46 -24.91 31.57
CA GLN A 349 -20.85 -24.68 31.24
C GLN A 349 -21.11 -23.16 31.30
N PRO A 350 -21.74 -22.53 30.29
CA PRO A 350 -22.18 -23.07 28.99
C PRO A 350 -21.05 -23.69 28.13
N GLU A 351 -21.39 -24.35 27.03
CA GLU A 351 -20.37 -24.69 26.02
C GLU A 351 -19.66 -23.41 25.57
N PRO A 352 -18.36 -23.48 25.25
CA PRO A 352 -17.64 -22.30 24.81
C PRO A 352 -17.95 -21.99 23.35
N ASP A 353 -17.81 -20.71 23.00
CA ASP A 353 -17.58 -20.33 21.62
C ASP A 353 -16.22 -20.89 21.17
N LEU A 354 -16.15 -21.37 19.93
CA LEU A 354 -14.93 -21.88 19.32
C LEU A 354 -14.48 -20.92 18.22
N VAL A 355 -13.30 -20.32 18.36
CA VAL A 355 -12.75 -19.37 17.36
C VAL A 355 -11.35 -19.77 16.95
N SER A 356 -11.14 -20.09 15.67
CA SER A 356 -9.84 -20.39 15.10
C SER A 356 -9.56 -19.42 13.98
N THR A 357 -8.43 -18.73 14.08
CA THR A 357 -7.96 -17.76 13.10
C THR A 357 -6.63 -18.19 12.47
N GLY A 358 -6.14 -17.38 11.55
CA GLY A 358 -5.18 -17.76 10.52
C GLY A 358 -3.73 -17.44 10.86
N SER A 359 -3.01 -16.87 9.89
CA SER A 359 -1.64 -16.39 10.08
C SER A 359 -1.53 -14.85 10.17
N GLY A 360 -2.65 -14.15 10.29
CA GLY A 360 -2.72 -12.69 10.38
C GLY A 360 -2.61 -12.19 11.82
N ASP A 361 -2.63 -10.87 12.01
CA ASP A 361 -2.66 -10.26 13.34
C ASP A 361 -4.13 -10.11 13.78
N ASP A 362 -4.65 -11.12 14.50
CA ASP A 362 -6.08 -11.26 14.72
C ASP A 362 -6.59 -10.61 16.03
N PHE A 363 -7.84 -10.14 16.01
CA PHE A 363 -8.53 -9.54 17.15
C PHE A 363 -9.80 -10.30 17.53
N ILE A 364 -9.79 -10.99 18.67
CA ILE A 364 -10.92 -11.85 19.10
C ILE A 364 -11.58 -11.25 20.35
N ILE A 365 -12.90 -11.22 20.41
CA ILE A 365 -13.70 -10.65 21.50
C ILE A 365 -14.71 -11.70 21.99
N SER A 366 -14.78 -11.88 23.31
CA SER A 366 -15.88 -12.56 24.00
C SER A 366 -16.57 -11.59 24.97
N GLU A 367 -17.88 -11.42 24.78
CA GLU A 367 -18.73 -10.56 25.61
C GLU A 367 -19.17 -11.24 26.93
N GLY A 368 -19.03 -12.55 27.05
CA GLY A 368 -19.30 -13.34 28.25
C GLY A 368 -19.28 -14.85 28.01
N GLY A 369 -19.56 -15.65 29.04
CA GLY A 369 -19.67 -17.11 28.88
C GLY A 369 -18.32 -17.83 28.93
N ASN A 370 -18.08 -18.78 28.03
CA ASN A 370 -16.79 -19.45 27.87
C ASN A 370 -16.32 -19.25 26.42
N LEU A 371 -15.02 -19.04 26.21
CA LEU A 371 -14.40 -18.93 24.88
C LEU A 371 -13.19 -19.85 24.81
N ALA A 372 -13.09 -20.64 23.75
CA ALA A 372 -11.87 -21.30 23.35
C ALA A 372 -11.41 -20.73 22.00
N ALA A 373 -10.26 -20.05 22.02
CA ALA A 373 -9.75 -19.35 20.86
C ALA A 373 -8.33 -19.80 20.49
N PHE A 374 -8.08 -19.87 19.19
CA PHE A 374 -6.80 -20.17 18.57
C PHE A 374 -6.47 -19.05 17.58
N GLY A 375 -5.49 -18.21 17.93
CA GLY A 375 -5.06 -17.08 17.09
C GLY A 375 -4.21 -17.49 15.89
N GLY A 376 -3.57 -18.67 15.98
CA GLY A 376 -2.63 -19.13 14.96
C GLY A 376 -1.27 -18.45 15.06
N ALA A 377 -0.74 -18.00 13.92
CA ALA A 377 0.52 -17.28 13.83
C ALA A 377 0.22 -15.80 13.62
N GLY A 378 1.07 -14.91 14.14
CA GLY A 378 0.79 -13.47 14.16
C GLY A 378 0.94 -12.92 15.57
N ASP A 379 0.73 -11.61 15.72
CA ASP A 379 0.66 -10.94 17.01
C ASP A 379 -0.82 -10.73 17.40
N ASP A 380 -1.45 -11.79 17.92
CA ASP A 380 -2.90 -11.81 18.18
C ASP A 380 -3.29 -11.13 19.50
N GLU A 381 -4.49 -10.54 19.51
CA GLU A 381 -5.06 -9.89 20.69
C GLU A 381 -6.45 -10.43 21.00
N ILE A 382 -6.65 -10.94 22.23
CA ILE A 382 -7.92 -11.55 22.64
C ILE A 382 -8.51 -10.88 23.87
N TRP A 383 -9.77 -10.47 23.75
CA TRP A 383 -10.51 -9.66 24.70
C TRP A 383 -11.66 -10.43 25.31
N GLY A 384 -11.73 -10.44 26.63
CA GLY A 384 -12.89 -10.97 27.34
C GLY A 384 -13.46 -9.97 28.33
N ARG A 385 -14.79 -9.97 28.47
CA ARG A 385 -15.48 -9.31 29.58
C ARG A 385 -15.44 -10.18 30.84
N THR A 386 -15.73 -9.59 32.00
CA THR A 386 -15.53 -10.19 33.36
C THR A 386 -16.22 -11.53 33.63
N THR A 387 -17.22 -11.88 32.85
CA THR A 387 -17.96 -13.15 32.98
C THR A 387 -17.42 -14.24 32.07
N ALA A 388 -16.50 -13.92 31.14
CA ALA A 388 -15.92 -14.86 30.20
C ALA A 388 -14.79 -15.69 30.83
N LEU A 389 -14.88 -17.02 30.79
CA LEU A 389 -13.72 -17.89 30.98
C LEU A 389 -13.07 -18.13 29.63
N MET A 390 -11.84 -17.68 29.44
CA MET A 390 -11.16 -17.82 28.15
C MET A 390 -10.00 -18.83 28.22
N ARG A 391 -9.87 -19.66 27.18
CA ARG A 391 -8.75 -20.60 26.99
C ARG A 391 -8.11 -20.37 25.63
N PHE A 392 -6.77 -20.36 25.62
CA PHE A 392 -5.99 -19.92 24.46
C PHE A 392 -4.81 -20.84 24.20
N VAL A 393 -4.44 -20.95 22.92
CA VAL A 393 -3.15 -21.48 22.52
C VAL A 393 -2.67 -20.75 21.26
N ALA A 394 -1.56 -20.01 21.32
CA ALA A 394 -0.84 -19.50 20.13
C ALA A 394 0.60 -19.10 20.49
N GLU A 395 1.44 -18.88 19.47
CA GLU A 395 2.88 -18.62 19.64
C GLU A 395 3.16 -17.23 20.25
N LYS A 396 2.25 -16.27 20.06
CA LYS A 396 2.30 -14.91 20.65
C LYS A 396 0.90 -14.28 20.81
N VAL A 397 0.23 -14.57 21.92
CA VAL A 397 -1.09 -13.96 22.23
C VAL A 397 -0.97 -12.94 23.35
N THR A 398 -1.42 -11.71 23.12
CA THR A 398 -1.66 -10.74 24.20
C THR A 398 -3.12 -10.83 24.66
N THR A 399 -3.38 -11.52 25.78
CA THR A 399 -4.74 -11.53 26.35
C THR A 399 -5.00 -10.25 27.13
N LYS A 400 -6.11 -9.56 26.83
CA LYS A 400 -6.62 -8.44 27.60
C LYS A 400 -7.98 -8.75 28.20
N TYR A 401 -8.16 -8.44 29.48
CA TYR A 401 -9.48 -8.49 30.12
C TYR A 401 -10.01 -7.07 30.29
N LEU A 402 -11.19 -6.81 29.73
CA LEU A 402 -11.88 -5.52 29.85
C LEU A 402 -12.98 -5.61 30.91
N VAL A 403 -12.77 -4.98 32.05
CA VAL A 403 -13.83 -4.79 33.05
C VAL A 403 -14.50 -3.45 32.80
N ALA A 404 -15.61 -3.47 32.08
CA ALA A 404 -16.46 -2.30 31.83
C ALA A 404 -17.73 -2.31 32.70
N GLU A 405 -17.68 -2.83 33.93
CA GLU A 405 -18.71 -2.48 34.90
C GLU A 405 -18.41 -1.08 35.46
N VAL A 406 -19.46 -0.26 35.63
CA VAL A 406 -19.37 0.99 36.38
C VAL A 406 -19.06 0.66 37.84
N MET A 407 -17.78 0.42 38.13
CA MET A 407 -17.32 0.19 39.48
C MET A 407 -17.39 1.52 40.22
N THR A 408 -18.28 1.58 41.21
CA THR A 408 -18.57 2.83 41.92
C THR A 408 -17.53 3.15 42.99
N SER A 409 -16.67 2.17 43.31
CA SER A 409 -15.61 2.28 44.30
C SER A 409 -14.33 1.52 43.90
N PHE A 410 -13.21 1.96 44.48
CA PHE A 410 -11.92 1.28 44.34
C PHE A 410 -11.91 -0.08 45.06
N GLU A 411 -12.66 -0.24 46.16
CA GLU A 411 -12.80 -1.54 46.84
C GLU A 411 -13.52 -2.59 45.97
N GLU A 412 -14.55 -2.20 45.22
CA GLU A 412 -15.21 -3.09 44.24
C GLU A 412 -14.22 -3.54 43.16
N ALA A 413 -13.46 -2.60 42.59
CA ALA A 413 -12.43 -2.91 41.61
C ALA A 413 -11.35 -3.86 42.16
N GLN A 414 -10.93 -3.65 43.40
CA GLN A 414 -9.96 -4.51 44.07
C GLN A 414 -10.52 -5.90 44.38
N ALA A 415 -11.80 -6.03 44.73
CA ALA A 415 -12.44 -7.32 45.00
C ALA A 415 -12.64 -8.14 43.72
N THR A 416 -13.11 -7.51 42.64
CA THR A 416 -13.22 -8.14 41.31
C THR A 416 -11.85 -8.57 40.81
N MET A 417 -10.81 -7.74 41.00
CA MET A 417 -9.43 -8.10 40.69
C MET A 417 -8.94 -9.32 41.47
N ASN A 418 -9.17 -9.38 42.79
CA ASN A 418 -8.75 -10.52 43.62
C ASN A 418 -9.47 -11.83 43.22
N TYR A 419 -10.73 -11.74 42.81
CA TYR A 419 -11.49 -12.89 42.28
C TYR A 419 -10.89 -13.39 40.96
N MET A 420 -10.48 -12.50 40.05
CA MET A 420 -9.91 -12.87 38.75
C MET A 420 -8.49 -13.43 38.85
N VAL A 421 -7.64 -12.84 39.70
CA VAL A 421 -6.27 -13.35 39.98
C VAL A 421 -6.31 -14.79 40.52
N ALA A 422 -7.32 -15.13 41.32
CA ALA A 422 -7.50 -16.48 41.85
C ALA A 422 -7.89 -17.52 40.77
N LYS A 423 -8.44 -17.08 39.64
CA LYS A 423 -8.84 -17.97 38.53
C LYS A 423 -7.85 -18.03 37.36
N ALA A 424 -7.10 -16.95 37.08
CA ALA A 424 -6.44 -16.78 35.78
C ALA A 424 -4.90 -16.78 35.74
N GLN A 425 -4.18 -17.05 36.85
CA GLN A 425 -2.68 -17.08 36.88
C GLN A 425 -1.99 -15.91 36.13
N ILE A 426 -2.30 -14.65 36.47
CA ILE A 426 -1.86 -13.42 35.75
C ILE A 426 -0.63 -12.74 36.42
N TYR A 427 0.27 -12.15 35.62
CA TYR A 427 1.60 -11.62 36.03
C TYR A 427 1.82 -10.08 35.97
N SER A 428 0.93 -9.23 35.45
CA SER A 428 1.09 -7.74 35.52
C SER A 428 -0.21 -6.92 35.44
N PHE A 429 -0.22 -5.67 35.95
CA PHE A 429 -1.45 -4.88 36.17
C PHE A 429 -1.29 -3.36 35.93
N GLY A 430 -2.38 -2.69 35.49
CA GLY A 430 -2.51 -1.23 35.46
C GLY A 430 -3.95 -0.74 35.72
N ILE A 431 -4.11 0.24 36.62
CA ILE A 431 -5.40 0.93 36.90
C ILE A 431 -5.34 2.33 36.29
N LYS A 432 -6.24 2.66 35.37
CA LYS A 432 -6.41 4.04 34.87
C LYS A 432 -7.73 4.62 35.38
N GLN A 433 -7.65 5.69 36.20
CA GLN A 433 -8.81 6.49 36.56
C GLN A 433 -9.10 7.47 35.41
N ILE A 434 -10.28 7.37 34.79
CA ILE A 434 -10.75 8.38 33.84
C ILE A 434 -11.48 9.46 34.64
N LEU A 435 -10.82 10.60 34.86
CA LEU A 435 -11.42 11.76 35.54
C LEU A 435 -12.36 12.51 34.60
N GLY A 436 -13.60 12.00 34.47
CA GLY A 436 -14.76 12.67 33.87
C GLY A 436 -15.94 12.70 34.86
N LYS A 437 -17.07 13.32 34.49
CA LYS A 437 -18.27 13.49 35.35
C LYS A 437 -18.88 12.18 35.90
N THR A 438 -18.44 11.04 35.40
CA THR A 438 -18.75 9.70 35.89
C THR A 438 -17.47 9.10 36.46
N LYS A 439 -17.50 8.65 37.73
CA LYS A 439 -16.40 7.86 38.33
C LYS A 439 -16.41 6.48 37.68
N THR A 440 -15.79 6.35 36.51
CA THR A 440 -15.59 5.06 35.83
C THR A 440 -14.13 4.64 36.03
N ILE A 441 -13.92 3.46 36.61
CA ILE A 441 -12.61 2.84 36.75
C ILE A 441 -12.46 1.82 35.63
N LEU A 442 -11.49 2.01 34.74
CA LEU A 442 -11.16 1.04 33.69
C LEU A 442 -10.04 0.13 34.20
N LEU A 443 -10.32 -1.17 34.26
CA LEU A 443 -9.32 -2.20 34.55
C LEU A 443 -8.89 -2.83 33.23
N ILE A 444 -7.60 -2.75 32.91
CA ILE A 444 -6.97 -3.46 31.78
C ILE A 444 -5.96 -4.43 32.38
N MET A 445 -6.18 -5.73 32.18
CA MET A 445 -5.26 -6.77 32.63
C MET A 445 -4.64 -7.45 31.42
N THR A 446 -3.31 -7.53 31.39
CA THR A 446 -2.53 -8.16 30.31
C THR A 446 -1.76 -9.36 30.85
N THR A 447 -1.89 -10.51 30.19
CA THR A 447 -0.95 -11.63 30.38
C THR A 447 0.21 -11.49 29.39
N SER A 448 1.41 -11.90 29.80
CA SER A 448 2.59 -11.99 28.94
C SER A 448 2.64 -13.30 28.21
#